data_AF-A0AAV8WCA8-F1
#
_entry.id   AF-A0AAV8WCA8-F1
#
_cell.length_a   1.000
_cell.length_b   1.000
_cell.length_c   1.000
_cell.angle_alpha   90.00
_cell.angle_beta   90.00
_cell.angle_gamma   90.00
#
_symmetry.space_group_name_H-M   'P 1'
#
loop_
_entity.id
_entity.type
_entity.pdbx_description
1 polymer ?
#
loop_
_entity_poly.entity_id
_entity_poly.type
_entity_poly.pdbx_seq_one_letter_code
_entity_poly.pdbx_strand_id
1 'polypeptide(L)'
;MATTPEANQEESLIYGCTHYKRKCKFVTPCCEKIYVCRFCHDDEEDHTLDRKAITELICALCDTRQPVQTKCKTCGVLFGKYSCLECNLFDDEDKSQFHCTGCGICRIGGADRFFHCETCNMCLPLQLKTNGHRCVENASLSNCPLCLENIHTSRLPCHVPRCGHLLHRKCFEQLIRGHHFSCPICQKSLVNMEQIWRHRDIEMENTPMPPEYSNYYMEIQCKDCQKKGIVKFHIVGLKCSHCGSYNTYKLKGPLVIEGPNINEDSTNYSNENTAEGSRPNNEPSQNN
;
A
#
# COMPACT_ATOMS: atom_id res chain seq x y z
N MET A 1 18.29 7.74 -69.25
CA MET A 1 17.28 7.06 -68.41
C MET A 1 17.57 7.43 -66.97
N ALA A 2 16.51 7.75 -66.24
CA ALA A 2 16.52 8.51 -65.00
C ALA A 2 17.33 7.86 -63.87
N THR A 3 18.05 8.72 -63.16
CA THR A 3 18.53 8.58 -61.78
C THR A 3 17.41 8.19 -60.83
N THR A 4 17.53 7.04 -60.19
CA THR A 4 16.78 6.70 -58.97
C THR A 4 17.54 7.24 -57.75
N PRO A 5 16.94 8.09 -56.90
CA PRO A 5 17.57 8.51 -55.66
C PRO A 5 17.48 7.37 -54.64
N GLU A 6 18.59 7.15 -53.94
CA GLU A 6 18.66 6.33 -52.74
C GLU A 6 17.67 6.88 -51.70
N ALA A 7 16.77 6.02 -51.24
CA ALA A 7 15.83 6.34 -50.19
C ALA A 7 16.62 6.63 -48.90
N ASN A 8 16.56 7.88 -48.44
CA ASN A 8 16.97 8.30 -47.10
C ASN A 8 16.35 7.35 -46.07
N GLN A 9 17.18 6.54 -45.44
CA GLN A 9 16.83 5.85 -44.21
C GLN A 9 16.70 6.93 -43.13
N GLU A 10 15.48 7.27 -42.73
CA GLU A 10 15.22 8.01 -41.50
C GLU A 10 15.75 7.18 -40.33
N GLU A 11 16.99 7.46 -39.89
CA GLU A 11 17.44 7.09 -38.56
C GLU A 11 16.49 7.74 -37.56
N SER A 12 15.55 6.95 -37.05
CA SER A 12 14.69 7.38 -35.95
C SER A 12 15.61 7.63 -34.75
N LEU A 13 16.00 8.89 -34.53
CA LEU A 13 16.67 9.35 -33.31
C LEU A 13 15.92 8.78 -32.10
N ILE A 14 16.52 7.82 -31.41
CA ILE A 14 15.94 7.23 -30.19
C ILE A 14 16.10 8.29 -29.09
N TYR A 15 15.07 9.10 -28.89
CA TYR A 15 15.01 10.07 -27.80
C TYR A 15 14.34 9.48 -26.56
N GLY A 16 14.90 9.76 -25.38
CA GLY A 16 14.39 9.29 -24.09
C GLY A 16 15.20 8.14 -23.49
N CYS A 17 14.53 7.34 -22.66
CA CYS A 17 15.11 6.23 -21.93
C CYS A 17 14.03 5.16 -21.69
N THR A 18 14.39 4.04 -21.07
CA THR A 18 13.44 2.97 -20.68
C THR A 18 12.35 3.45 -19.72
N HIS A 19 12.58 4.55 -19.02
CA HIS A 19 11.64 5.13 -18.07
C HIS A 19 10.59 6.04 -18.72
N TYR A 20 11.03 6.89 -19.65
CA TYR A 20 10.22 7.94 -20.26
C TYR A 20 10.73 8.26 -21.66
N LYS A 21 9.81 8.41 -22.61
CA LYS A 21 10.15 8.92 -23.96
C LYS A 21 10.02 10.43 -23.91
N ARG A 22 11.13 11.14 -24.05
CA ARG A 22 11.18 12.60 -23.92
C ARG A 22 12.24 13.19 -24.80
N LYS A 23 12.08 14.45 -25.18
CA LYS A 23 13.02 15.17 -26.05
C LYS A 23 13.89 16.18 -25.29
N CYS A 24 14.08 15.98 -23.98
CA CYS A 24 14.93 16.80 -23.12
C CYS A 24 15.77 15.94 -22.16
N LYS A 25 16.89 16.51 -21.71
CA LYS A 25 17.77 16.00 -20.64
C LYS A 25 17.79 17.03 -19.51
N PHE A 26 17.88 16.60 -18.26
CA PHE A 26 17.96 17.49 -17.11
C PHE A 26 19.40 17.83 -16.75
N VAL A 27 19.61 19.07 -16.35
CA VAL A 27 20.81 19.48 -15.61
C VAL A 27 20.49 19.28 -14.14
N THR A 28 21.15 18.31 -13.50
CA THR A 28 20.80 17.91 -12.14
C THR A 28 21.49 18.83 -11.12
N PRO A 29 20.75 19.57 -10.27
CA PRO A 29 21.34 20.56 -9.36
C PRO A 29 22.19 19.95 -8.22
N CYS A 30 22.02 18.66 -7.93
CA CYS A 30 22.76 17.97 -6.87
C CYS A 30 24.23 17.69 -7.23
N CYS A 31 24.53 17.43 -8.51
CA CYS A 31 25.85 16.99 -8.96
C CYS A 31 26.30 17.62 -10.29
N GLU A 32 25.50 18.54 -10.83
CA GLU A 32 25.73 19.29 -12.09
C GLU A 32 25.90 18.43 -13.35
N LYS A 33 25.58 17.13 -13.27
CA LYS A 33 25.60 16.19 -14.38
C LYS A 33 24.34 16.29 -15.24
N ILE A 34 24.37 15.66 -16.40
CA ILE A 34 23.26 15.65 -17.36
C ILE A 34 22.67 14.25 -17.44
N TYR A 35 21.39 14.14 -17.12
CA TYR A 35 20.67 12.87 -17.17
C TYR A 35 19.38 12.98 -17.97
N VAL A 36 19.01 11.92 -18.69
CA VAL A 36 17.74 11.92 -19.44
C VAL A 36 16.56 12.04 -18.47
N CYS A 37 16.59 11.32 -17.35
CA CYS A 37 15.55 11.40 -16.33
C CYS A 37 16.11 11.21 -14.92
N ARG A 38 15.26 11.47 -13.90
CA ARG A 38 15.63 11.26 -12.49
C ARG A 38 16.04 9.82 -12.17
N PHE A 39 15.41 8.83 -12.80
CA PHE A 39 15.74 7.43 -12.52
C PHE A 39 17.08 7.04 -13.14
N CYS A 40 17.37 7.52 -14.35
CA CYS A 40 18.71 7.33 -14.93
C CYS A 40 19.81 8.00 -14.10
N HIS A 41 19.49 9.07 -13.37
CA HIS A 41 20.39 9.64 -12.38
C HIS A 41 20.50 8.71 -11.16
N ASP A 42 19.38 8.35 -10.53
CA ASP A 42 19.35 7.52 -9.30
C ASP A 42 19.94 6.12 -9.50
N ASP A 43 19.98 5.61 -10.75
CA ASP A 43 20.60 4.32 -11.11
C ASP A 43 22.13 4.41 -11.21
N GLU A 44 22.68 5.59 -11.52
CA GLU A 44 24.13 5.82 -11.76
C GLU A 44 24.82 6.54 -10.59
N GLU A 45 24.06 7.19 -9.71
CA GLU A 45 24.55 7.96 -8.57
C GLU A 45 24.17 7.29 -7.24
N ASP A 46 24.93 7.59 -6.18
CA ASP A 46 24.71 7.10 -4.82
C ASP A 46 23.63 7.87 -4.04
N HIS A 47 22.94 8.79 -4.71
CA HIS A 47 21.93 9.67 -4.13
C HIS A 47 20.75 9.87 -5.09
N THR A 48 19.62 10.30 -4.54
CA THR A 48 18.40 10.52 -5.32
C THR A 48 18.23 11.96 -5.75
N LEU A 49 17.78 12.17 -6.99
CA LEU A 49 17.47 13.50 -7.52
C LEU A 49 16.10 14.00 -7.03
N ASP A 50 16.09 15.17 -6.38
CA ASP A 50 14.85 15.92 -6.17
C ASP A 50 14.36 16.52 -7.50
N ARG A 51 13.30 15.93 -8.03
CA ARG A 51 12.66 16.38 -9.27
C ARG A 51 12.22 17.83 -9.22
N LYS A 52 11.84 18.37 -8.05
CA LYS A 52 11.33 19.75 -7.94
C LYS A 52 12.44 20.79 -7.98
N ALA A 53 13.67 20.42 -7.61
CA ALA A 53 14.82 21.31 -7.60
C ALA A 53 15.38 21.60 -9.00
N ILE A 54 14.97 20.85 -10.02
CA ILE A 54 15.46 21.01 -11.39
C ILE A 54 14.92 22.31 -11.99
N THR A 55 15.82 23.22 -12.37
CA THR A 55 15.49 24.52 -12.96
C THR A 55 15.91 24.63 -14.43
N GLU A 56 16.81 23.77 -14.89
CA GLU A 56 17.36 23.79 -16.25
C GLU A 56 17.27 22.42 -16.96
N LEU A 57 17.12 22.48 -18.28
CA LEU A 57 17.14 21.32 -19.17
C LEU A 57 17.89 21.63 -20.48
N ILE A 58 18.23 20.57 -21.20
CA ILE A 58 18.88 20.63 -22.52
C ILE A 58 17.96 19.94 -23.53
N CYS A 59 17.70 20.60 -24.66
CA CYS A 59 16.92 20.01 -25.76
C CYS A 59 17.71 18.85 -26.38
N ALA A 60 17.08 17.68 -26.54
CA ALA A 60 17.73 16.51 -27.13
C ALA A 60 17.85 16.57 -28.66
N LEU A 61 17.20 17.54 -29.33
CA LEU A 61 17.22 17.68 -30.79
C LEU A 61 18.16 18.78 -31.31
N CYS A 62 18.38 19.83 -30.51
CA CYS A 62 19.17 20.99 -30.93
C CYS A 62 20.15 21.47 -29.86
N ASP A 63 20.37 20.66 -28.81
CA ASP A 63 21.32 20.85 -27.72
C ASP A 63 21.25 22.21 -26.99
N THR A 64 20.13 22.92 -27.12
CA THR A 64 19.92 24.19 -26.43
C THR A 64 19.69 23.96 -24.94
N ARG A 65 20.60 24.46 -24.09
CA ARG A 65 20.40 24.64 -22.64
C ARG A 65 19.45 25.79 -22.36
N GLN A 66 18.47 25.56 -21.49
CA GLN A 66 17.38 26.51 -21.22
C GLN A 66 16.70 26.21 -19.88
N PRO A 67 15.96 27.18 -19.31
CA PRO A 67 15.08 26.92 -18.17
C PRO A 67 14.06 25.84 -18.46
N VAL A 68 13.53 25.19 -17.42
CA VAL A 68 12.46 24.20 -17.58
C VAL A 68 11.20 24.86 -18.15
N GLN A 69 10.70 24.30 -19.24
CA GLN A 69 9.48 24.70 -19.94
C GLN A 69 8.96 23.52 -20.77
N THR A 70 7.78 23.65 -21.37
CA THR A 70 7.14 22.56 -22.13
C THR A 70 7.69 22.38 -23.54
N LYS A 71 8.24 23.44 -24.14
CA LYS A 71 8.75 23.48 -25.52
C LYS A 71 10.16 24.05 -25.57
N CYS A 72 10.96 23.63 -26.53
CA CYS A 72 12.27 24.24 -26.73
C CYS A 72 12.15 25.70 -27.23
N LYS A 73 12.89 26.64 -26.61
CA LYS A 73 12.94 28.05 -27.04
C LYS A 73 13.52 28.27 -28.44
N THR A 74 14.35 27.34 -28.93
CA THR A 74 15.06 27.48 -30.22
C THR A 74 14.32 26.78 -31.34
N CYS A 75 14.10 25.46 -31.22
CA CYS A 75 13.46 24.68 -32.29
C CYS A 75 11.94 24.49 -32.13
N GLY A 76 11.36 24.96 -31.03
CA GLY A 76 9.91 24.89 -30.80
C GLY A 76 9.35 23.50 -30.46
N VAL A 77 10.19 22.46 -30.44
CA VAL A 77 9.73 21.09 -30.19
C VAL A 77 9.11 20.94 -28.80
N LEU A 78 7.99 20.22 -28.70
CA LEU A 78 7.41 19.82 -27.43
C LEU A 78 8.25 18.69 -26.82
N PHE A 79 8.65 18.83 -25.56
CA PHE A 79 9.51 17.85 -24.88
C PHE A 79 8.80 16.55 -24.50
N GLY A 80 7.47 16.60 -24.35
CA GLY A 80 6.61 15.46 -24.11
C GLY A 80 5.14 15.82 -24.36
N LYS A 81 4.38 14.93 -25.00
CA LYS A 81 2.91 15.07 -25.15
C LYS A 81 2.24 15.36 -23.81
N TYR A 82 2.61 14.63 -22.77
CA TYR A 82 2.31 14.98 -21.39
C TYR A 82 3.48 15.76 -20.79
N SER A 83 3.18 16.93 -20.21
CA SER A 83 4.15 17.79 -19.55
C SER A 83 3.58 18.28 -18.22
N CYS A 84 4.29 18.03 -17.11
CA CYS A 84 3.96 18.56 -15.80
C CYS A 84 5.18 19.32 -15.23
N LEU A 85 5.07 20.64 -15.17
CA LEU A 85 6.14 21.52 -14.68
C LEU A 85 6.32 21.44 -13.16
N GLU A 86 5.25 21.19 -12.41
CA GLU A 86 5.34 21.01 -10.94
C GLU A 86 6.18 19.78 -10.55
N CYS A 87 6.17 18.75 -11.38
CA CYS A 87 6.93 17.52 -11.16
C CYS A 87 8.17 17.40 -12.05
N ASN A 88 8.41 18.37 -12.93
CA ASN A 88 9.39 18.28 -14.02
C ASN A 88 9.31 16.92 -14.74
N LEU A 89 8.11 16.52 -15.17
CA LEU A 89 7.84 15.26 -15.87
C LEU A 89 7.42 15.53 -17.31
N PHE A 90 8.15 14.92 -18.26
CA PHE A 90 7.88 14.98 -19.69
C PHE A 90 7.83 13.56 -20.24
N ASP A 91 6.75 13.22 -20.94
CA ASP A 91 6.56 11.90 -21.56
C ASP A 91 5.75 12.04 -22.87
N ASP A 92 6.27 11.47 -23.96
CA ASP A 92 5.61 11.41 -25.27
C ASP A 92 4.72 10.17 -25.42
N GLU A 93 4.82 9.22 -24.50
CA GLU A 93 3.86 8.12 -24.41
C GLU A 93 2.62 8.56 -23.66
N ASP A 94 1.45 8.30 -24.23
CA ASP A 94 0.19 8.47 -23.51
C ASP A 94 -0.03 7.25 -22.61
N LYS A 95 0.09 7.48 -21.30
CA LYS A 95 -0.22 6.49 -20.26
C LYS A 95 -1.43 6.98 -19.43
N SER A 96 -2.17 7.95 -19.96
CA SER A 96 -3.19 8.70 -19.24
C SER A 96 -2.62 9.30 -17.94
N GLN A 97 -1.47 9.94 -18.03
CA GLN A 97 -0.82 10.56 -16.88
C GLN A 97 -1.63 11.76 -16.41
N PHE A 98 -1.67 11.98 -15.10
CA PHE A 98 -2.30 13.15 -14.51
C PHE A 98 -1.58 13.59 -13.26
N HIS A 99 -1.61 14.89 -12.97
CA HIS A 99 -1.06 15.42 -11.71
C HIS A 99 -2.14 15.33 -10.63
N CYS A 100 -1.84 14.72 -9.50
CA CYS A 100 -2.71 14.79 -8.34
C CYS A 100 -2.19 15.84 -7.35
N THR A 101 -2.91 16.95 -7.21
CA THR A 101 -2.54 18.05 -6.31
C THR A 101 -2.44 17.59 -4.86
N GLY A 102 -3.35 16.73 -4.39
CA GLY A 102 -3.31 16.19 -3.01
C GLY A 102 -2.07 15.34 -2.72
N CYS A 103 -1.56 14.59 -3.71
CA CYS A 103 -0.28 13.87 -3.55
C CYS A 103 0.95 14.73 -3.88
N GLY A 104 0.78 15.81 -4.65
CA GLY A 104 1.86 16.60 -5.22
C GLY A 104 2.75 15.84 -6.21
N ILE A 105 2.23 14.76 -6.82
CA ILE A 105 2.95 13.91 -7.78
C ILE A 105 2.06 13.49 -8.95
N CYS A 106 2.69 13.25 -10.12
CA CYS A 106 2.02 12.63 -11.26
C CYS A 106 1.74 11.15 -11.03
N ARG A 107 0.52 10.72 -11.37
CA ARG A 107 0.06 9.33 -11.39
C ARG A 107 -0.26 8.90 -12.82
N ILE A 108 -0.44 7.61 -13.02
CA ILE A 108 -0.69 6.98 -14.32
C ILE A 108 -2.06 6.30 -14.28
N GLY A 109 -2.79 6.33 -15.40
CA GLY A 109 -4.04 5.59 -15.54
C GLY A 109 -5.31 6.42 -15.54
N GLY A 110 -5.26 7.73 -15.78
CA GLY A 110 -6.43 8.57 -16.04
C GLY A 110 -7.06 9.12 -14.77
N ALA A 111 -7.20 10.44 -14.70
CA ALA A 111 -7.76 11.12 -13.52
C ALA A 111 -9.20 10.69 -13.21
N ASP A 112 -9.94 10.25 -14.23
CA ASP A 112 -11.32 9.78 -14.17
C ASP A 112 -11.47 8.41 -13.49
N ARG A 113 -10.39 7.64 -13.30
CA ARG A 113 -10.44 6.32 -12.65
C ARG A 113 -9.98 6.32 -11.19
N PHE A 114 -9.48 7.46 -10.71
CA PHE A 114 -8.94 7.59 -9.37
C PHE A 114 -9.59 8.74 -8.61
N PHE A 115 -9.58 8.64 -7.30
CA PHE A 115 -9.86 9.77 -6.42
C PHE A 115 -8.73 9.90 -5.40
N HIS A 116 -8.50 11.11 -4.91
CA HIS A 116 -7.61 11.32 -3.77
C HIS A 116 -8.40 11.12 -2.48
N CYS A 117 -7.90 10.26 -1.59
CA CYS A 117 -8.41 10.13 -0.24
C CYS A 117 -7.52 10.95 0.70
N GLU A 118 -8.04 12.06 1.21
CA GLU A 118 -7.33 12.97 2.14
C GLU A 118 -6.89 12.24 3.42
N THR A 119 -7.73 11.37 3.97
CA THR A 119 -7.39 10.62 5.19
C THR A 119 -6.22 9.66 4.97
N CYS A 120 -6.19 8.97 3.83
CA CYS A 120 -5.10 8.05 3.49
C CYS A 120 -3.89 8.76 2.89
N ASN A 121 -4.03 10.04 2.51
CA ASN A 121 -3.09 10.81 1.69
C ASN A 121 -2.63 10.05 0.44
N MET A 122 -3.58 9.52 -0.34
CA MET A 122 -3.29 8.65 -1.48
C MET A 122 -4.36 8.64 -2.56
N CYS A 123 -3.93 8.52 -3.82
CA CYS A 123 -4.81 8.21 -4.94
C CYS A 123 -5.25 6.75 -4.92
N LEU A 124 -6.56 6.51 -4.86
CA LEU A 124 -7.17 5.18 -4.84
C LEU A 124 -8.11 5.01 -6.04
N PRO A 125 -8.29 3.78 -6.58
CA PRO A 125 -9.27 3.52 -7.63
C PRO A 125 -10.68 3.89 -7.19
N LEU A 126 -11.49 4.46 -8.08
CA LEU A 126 -12.86 4.89 -7.78
C LEU A 126 -13.76 3.80 -7.19
N GLN A 127 -13.51 2.52 -7.50
CA GLN A 127 -14.25 1.40 -6.90
C GLN A 127 -14.12 1.35 -5.38
N LEU A 128 -13.01 1.85 -4.80
CA LEU A 128 -12.81 1.95 -3.36
C LEU A 128 -13.57 3.14 -2.72
N LYS A 129 -14.04 4.08 -3.55
CA LYS A 129 -14.96 5.13 -3.12
C LYS A 129 -16.37 4.59 -2.97
N THR A 130 -16.81 3.74 -3.90
CA THR A 130 -18.17 3.15 -3.89
C THR A 130 -18.30 1.98 -2.94
N ASN A 131 -17.33 1.05 -2.93
CA ASN A 131 -17.40 -0.17 -2.13
C ASN A 131 -16.96 0.05 -0.68
N GLY A 132 -16.43 1.23 -0.39
CA GLY A 132 -15.79 1.56 0.88
C GLY A 132 -14.39 0.94 1.00
N HIS A 133 -13.47 1.71 1.55
CA HIS A 133 -12.19 1.21 2.04
C HIS A 133 -12.00 1.66 3.48
N ARG A 134 -11.23 0.88 4.25
CA ARG A 134 -10.86 1.27 5.60
C ARG A 134 -9.72 2.28 5.51
N CYS A 135 -10.01 3.54 5.82
CA CYS A 135 -8.98 4.56 5.90
C CYS A 135 -8.01 4.24 7.05
N VAL A 136 -6.72 4.33 6.75
CA VAL A 136 -5.65 4.37 7.75
C VAL A 136 -4.95 5.70 7.53
N GLU A 137 -4.88 6.50 8.59
CA GLU A 137 -4.32 7.84 8.50
C GLU A 137 -2.88 7.79 7.99
N ASN A 138 -2.56 8.63 7.00
CA ASN A 138 -1.21 8.72 6.43
C ASN A 138 -0.64 7.38 5.94
N ALA A 139 -1.51 6.44 5.51
CA ALA A 139 -1.07 5.11 5.11
C ALA A 139 0.01 5.15 4.02
N SER A 140 -0.05 6.10 3.10
CA SER A 140 0.93 6.25 2.02
C SER A 140 2.34 6.60 2.50
N LEU A 141 2.48 7.26 3.66
CA LEU A 141 3.78 7.65 4.22
C LEU A 141 4.53 6.46 4.85
N SER A 142 3.88 5.30 4.96
CA SER A 142 4.52 4.08 5.43
C SER A 142 5.43 3.45 4.36
N ASN A 143 6.45 2.75 4.84
CA ASN A 143 7.25 1.87 4.00
C ASN A 143 6.58 0.49 3.90
N CYS A 144 6.76 -0.18 2.77
CA CYS A 144 6.31 -1.55 2.62
C CYS A 144 7.00 -2.45 3.66
N PRO A 145 6.27 -3.21 4.50
CA PRO A 145 6.88 -4.04 5.55
C PRO A 145 7.72 -5.21 5.03
N LEU A 146 7.74 -5.44 3.71
CA LEU A 146 8.53 -6.52 3.09
C LEU A 146 9.82 -6.02 2.46
N CYS A 147 9.74 -5.05 1.56
CA CYS A 147 10.93 -4.52 0.86
C CYS A 147 11.49 -3.24 1.51
N LEU A 148 10.81 -2.67 2.51
CA LEU A 148 11.18 -1.44 3.21
C LEU A 148 11.24 -0.18 2.34
N GLU A 149 10.85 -0.28 1.06
CA GLU A 149 10.70 0.86 0.16
C GLU A 149 9.42 1.66 0.47
N ASN A 150 9.48 2.96 0.19
CA ASN A 150 8.39 3.90 0.42
C ASN A 150 7.18 3.64 -0.50
N ILE A 151 5.97 3.55 0.07
CA ILE A 151 4.75 3.28 -0.71
C ILE A 151 4.31 4.50 -1.54
N HIS A 152 4.48 5.72 -1.03
CA HIS A 152 4.01 6.94 -1.70
C HIS A 152 4.83 7.28 -2.95
N THR A 153 6.17 7.20 -2.86
CA THR A 153 7.10 7.63 -3.89
C THR A 153 7.57 6.53 -4.84
N SER A 154 7.31 5.25 -4.50
CA SER A 154 7.61 4.13 -5.38
C SER A 154 6.74 4.14 -6.64
N ARG A 155 7.28 3.57 -7.71
CA ARG A 155 6.55 3.29 -8.96
C ARG A 155 5.73 2.00 -8.89
N LEU A 156 6.02 1.16 -7.90
CA LEU A 156 5.35 -0.12 -7.78
C LEU A 156 3.90 0.12 -7.33
N PRO A 157 2.89 -0.44 -8.02
CA PRO A 157 1.51 -0.30 -7.59
C PRO A 157 1.36 -0.91 -6.19
N CYS A 158 0.59 -0.24 -5.34
CA CYS A 158 0.24 -0.79 -4.03
C CYS A 158 -1.00 -1.69 -4.13
N HIS A 159 -1.05 -2.68 -3.26
CA HIS A 159 -2.24 -3.44 -2.92
C HIS A 159 -2.80 -2.88 -1.61
N VAL A 160 -4.12 -2.72 -1.54
CA VAL A 160 -4.84 -2.21 -0.37
C VAL A 160 -5.68 -3.33 0.24
N PRO A 161 -5.16 -4.08 1.23
CA PRO A 161 -5.93 -5.11 1.92
C PRO A 161 -7.07 -4.50 2.72
N ARG A 162 -8.07 -5.33 3.09
CA ARG A 162 -9.19 -4.91 3.95
C ARG A 162 -8.78 -4.38 5.33
N CYS A 163 -7.60 -4.80 5.82
CA CYS A 163 -7.07 -4.30 7.08
C CYS A 163 -6.54 -2.86 6.99
N GLY A 164 -6.28 -2.35 5.78
CA GLY A 164 -5.78 -0.99 5.49
C GLY A 164 -4.26 -0.86 5.42
N HIS A 165 -3.50 -1.91 5.75
CA HIS A 165 -2.03 -1.88 5.74
C HIS A 165 -1.47 -2.14 4.33
N LEU A 166 -0.83 -1.13 3.75
CA LEU A 166 -0.39 -1.15 2.35
C LEU A 166 0.81 -2.06 2.13
N LEU A 167 0.81 -2.72 0.98
CA LEU A 167 1.90 -3.56 0.49
C LEU A 167 2.14 -3.19 -0.97
N HIS A 168 3.39 -3.22 -1.46
CA HIS A 168 3.58 -3.26 -2.90
C HIS A 168 2.91 -4.52 -3.47
N ARG A 169 2.26 -4.41 -4.63
CA ARG A 169 1.56 -5.52 -5.26
C ARG A 169 2.47 -6.73 -5.44
N LYS A 170 3.72 -6.51 -5.86
CA LYS A 170 4.75 -7.56 -5.98
C LYS A 170 5.03 -8.24 -4.64
N CYS A 171 5.15 -7.47 -3.55
CA CYS A 171 5.37 -7.99 -2.20
C CYS A 171 4.16 -8.80 -1.70
N PHE A 172 2.94 -8.30 -1.94
CA PHE A 172 1.72 -9.03 -1.66
C PHE A 172 1.67 -10.37 -2.43
N GLU A 173 1.93 -10.36 -3.73
CA GLU A 173 1.97 -11.59 -4.54
C GLU A 173 3.06 -12.57 -4.09
N GLN A 174 4.19 -12.08 -3.57
CA GLN A 174 5.23 -12.93 -2.98
C GLN A 174 4.74 -13.60 -1.68
N LEU A 175 4.06 -12.87 -0.80
CA LEU A 175 3.46 -13.45 0.42
C LEU A 175 2.50 -14.58 0.08
N ILE A 176 1.55 -14.32 -0.84
CA ILE A 176 0.52 -15.30 -1.20
C ILE A 176 1.13 -16.53 -1.87
N ARG A 177 2.12 -16.37 -2.76
CA ARG A 177 2.87 -17.50 -3.35
C ARG A 177 3.66 -18.29 -2.32
N GLY A 178 4.18 -17.63 -1.30
CA GLY A 178 4.83 -18.26 -0.14
C GLY A 178 3.87 -18.89 0.86
N HIS A 179 2.56 -18.94 0.58
CA HIS A 179 1.51 -19.42 1.49
C HIS A 179 1.42 -18.63 2.80
N HIS A 180 1.86 -17.37 2.81
CA HIS A 180 1.71 -16.44 3.92
C HIS A 180 0.48 -15.56 3.69
N PHE A 181 -0.67 -16.00 4.22
CA PHE A 181 -1.95 -15.31 4.01
C PHE A 181 -2.27 -14.23 5.04
N SER A 182 -1.38 -13.97 6.00
CA SER A 182 -1.60 -13.00 7.09
C SER A 182 -0.84 -11.70 6.86
N CYS A 183 -1.46 -10.58 7.22
CA CYS A 183 -0.84 -9.26 7.15
C CYS A 183 0.37 -9.20 8.08
N PRO A 184 1.56 -8.79 7.62
CA PRO A 184 2.75 -8.73 8.46
C PRO A 184 2.65 -7.71 9.60
N ILE A 185 1.75 -6.73 9.49
CA ILE A 185 1.58 -5.66 10.49
C ILE A 185 0.55 -6.03 11.55
N CYS A 186 -0.61 -6.57 11.14
CA CYS A 186 -1.74 -6.80 12.06
C CYS A 186 -2.23 -8.25 12.11
N GLN A 187 -1.62 -9.15 11.33
CA GLN A 187 -1.92 -10.58 11.28
C GLN A 187 -3.34 -10.96 10.81
N LYS A 188 -4.15 -10.00 10.35
CA LYS A 188 -5.42 -10.29 9.67
C LYS A 188 -5.20 -10.98 8.33
N SER A 189 -6.14 -11.83 7.92
CA SER A 189 -6.13 -12.49 6.63
C SER A 189 -6.13 -11.46 5.48
N LEU A 190 -5.22 -11.65 4.51
CA LEU A 190 -5.01 -10.76 3.38
C LEU A 190 -5.91 -11.08 2.17
N VAL A 191 -6.39 -12.32 2.08
CA VAL A 191 -7.23 -12.83 0.99
C VAL A 191 -8.50 -13.47 1.53
N ASN A 192 -9.44 -13.82 0.64
CA ASN A 192 -10.58 -14.64 1.04
C ASN A 192 -10.08 -16.05 1.41
N MET A 193 -10.30 -16.43 2.66
CA MET A 193 -9.86 -17.70 3.23
C MET A 193 -11.00 -18.74 3.33
N GLU A 194 -12.21 -18.46 2.84
CA GLU A 194 -13.39 -19.33 2.96
C GLU A 194 -13.12 -20.77 2.52
N GLN A 195 -12.45 -20.97 1.38
CA GLN A 195 -12.11 -22.31 0.90
C GLN A 195 -11.11 -23.04 1.81
N ILE A 196 -10.12 -22.31 2.34
CA ILE A 196 -9.12 -22.87 3.27
C ILE A 196 -9.78 -23.22 4.60
N TRP A 197 -10.69 -22.39 5.11
CA TRP A 197 -11.47 -22.67 6.32
C TRP A 197 -12.42 -23.84 6.14
N ARG A 198 -13.07 -23.96 4.97
CA ARG A 198 -13.89 -25.13 4.63
C ARG A 198 -13.08 -26.42 4.63
N HIS A 199 -11.84 -26.39 4.13
CA HIS A 199 -10.97 -27.57 4.20
C HIS A 199 -10.64 -27.95 5.66
N ARG A 200 -10.37 -26.96 6.51
CA ARG A 200 -10.17 -27.20 7.96
C ARG A 200 -11.41 -27.75 8.66
N ASP A 201 -12.61 -27.31 8.26
CA ASP A 201 -13.86 -27.86 8.78
C ASP A 201 -13.98 -29.36 8.48
N ILE A 202 -13.68 -29.77 7.25
CA ILE A 202 -13.69 -31.17 6.83
C ILE A 202 -12.63 -31.98 7.58
N GLU A 203 -11.41 -31.44 7.74
CA GLU A 203 -10.33 -32.10 8.48
C GLU A 203 -10.69 -32.29 9.96
N MET A 204 -11.35 -31.30 10.56
CA MET A 204 -11.84 -31.34 11.94
C MET A 204 -12.90 -32.44 12.13
N GLU A 205 -13.85 -32.58 11.19
CA GLU A 205 -14.87 -33.63 11.22
C GLU A 205 -14.27 -35.04 11.06
N ASN A 206 -13.26 -35.18 10.19
CA ASN A 206 -12.58 -36.46 9.95
C ASN A 206 -11.56 -36.85 11.04
N THR A 207 -11.25 -35.95 11.97
CA THR A 207 -10.25 -36.17 13.03
C THR A 207 -10.87 -35.94 14.42
N PRO A 208 -11.85 -36.76 14.85
CA PRO A 208 -12.53 -36.55 16.13
C PRO A 208 -11.54 -36.58 17.30
N MET A 209 -11.65 -35.61 18.20
CA MET A 209 -10.81 -35.54 19.40
C MET A 209 -11.05 -36.74 20.33
N PRO A 210 -9.99 -37.28 20.98
CA PRO A 210 -10.15 -38.32 21.98
C PRO A 210 -11.12 -37.92 23.11
N PRO A 211 -11.87 -38.87 23.71
CA PRO A 211 -12.87 -38.58 24.74
C PRO A 211 -12.32 -37.77 25.92
N GLU A 212 -11.06 -37.97 26.29
CA GLU A 212 -10.36 -37.25 27.38
C GLU A 212 -10.29 -35.73 27.15
N TYR A 213 -10.30 -35.30 25.89
CA TYR A 213 -10.26 -33.89 25.49
C TYR A 213 -11.63 -33.35 25.06
N SER A 214 -12.69 -34.17 25.13
CA SER A 214 -14.02 -33.83 24.60
C SER A 214 -14.67 -32.61 25.27
N ASN A 215 -14.29 -32.32 26.51
CA ASN A 215 -14.79 -31.19 27.31
C ASN A 215 -13.77 -30.07 27.47
N TYR A 216 -12.71 -30.05 26.65
CA TYR A 216 -11.70 -29.00 26.68
C TYR A 216 -12.15 -27.82 25.82
N TYR A 217 -12.07 -26.63 26.39
CA TYR A 217 -12.38 -25.38 25.73
C TYR A 217 -11.21 -24.41 25.83
N MET A 218 -11.10 -23.51 24.87
CA MET A 218 -10.07 -22.48 24.81
C MET A 218 -10.72 -21.11 24.70
N GLU A 219 -10.22 -20.17 25.48
CA GLU A 219 -10.48 -18.75 25.24
C GLU A 219 -9.56 -18.28 24.10
N ILE A 220 -10.15 -17.72 23.06
CA ILE A 220 -9.44 -17.25 21.88
C ILE A 220 -9.79 -15.79 21.58
N GLN A 221 -8.91 -15.14 20.83
CA GLN A 221 -9.23 -13.92 20.08
C GLN A 221 -9.01 -14.16 18.59
N CYS A 222 -10.04 -13.84 17.79
CA CYS A 222 -9.95 -13.95 16.35
C CYS A 222 -9.22 -12.73 15.78
N LYS A 223 -8.20 -12.94 14.96
CA LYS A 223 -7.45 -11.84 14.34
C LYS A 223 -8.30 -11.13 13.29
N ASP A 224 -9.14 -11.86 12.56
CA ASP A 224 -9.94 -11.30 11.47
C ASP A 224 -11.08 -10.40 11.98
N CYS A 225 -11.96 -10.92 12.85
CA CYS A 225 -13.09 -10.17 13.39
C CYS A 225 -12.83 -9.47 14.73
N GLN A 226 -11.65 -9.69 15.35
CA GLN A 226 -11.20 -9.10 16.63
C GLN A 226 -12.03 -9.47 17.87
N LYS A 227 -13.10 -10.26 17.72
CA LYS A 227 -13.92 -10.74 18.83
C LYS A 227 -13.21 -11.83 19.63
N LYS A 228 -13.43 -11.82 20.94
CA LYS A 228 -13.07 -12.91 21.85
C LYS A 228 -14.19 -13.94 21.90
N GLY A 229 -13.86 -15.15 22.30
CA GLY A 229 -14.84 -16.21 22.53
C GLY A 229 -14.21 -17.45 23.14
N ILE A 230 -15.06 -18.28 23.74
CA ILE A 230 -14.69 -19.61 24.21
C ILE A 230 -15.13 -20.60 23.14
N VAL A 231 -14.20 -21.45 22.69
CA VAL A 231 -14.44 -22.41 21.61
C VAL A 231 -13.96 -23.79 22.03
N LYS A 232 -14.60 -24.82 21.50
CA LYS A 232 -14.20 -26.21 21.75
C LYS A 232 -12.78 -26.45 21.24
N PHE A 233 -11.94 -27.08 22.05
CA PHE A 233 -10.57 -27.39 21.67
C PHE A 233 -10.54 -28.45 20.57
N HIS A 234 -9.74 -28.19 19.54
CA HIS A 234 -9.45 -29.15 18.49
C HIS A 234 -8.00 -29.00 18.02
N ILE A 235 -7.34 -30.12 17.70
CA ILE A 235 -5.92 -30.12 17.30
C ILE A 235 -5.68 -29.45 15.93
N VAL A 236 -6.60 -29.64 14.99
CA VAL A 236 -6.58 -29.04 13.63
C VAL A 236 -6.63 -27.51 13.67
N GLY A 237 -7.34 -26.93 14.63
CA GLY A 237 -7.44 -25.48 14.78
C GLY A 237 -8.61 -25.03 15.64
N LEU A 238 -8.60 -23.75 16.01
CA LEU A 238 -9.63 -23.14 16.85
C LEU A 238 -10.51 -22.23 15.99
N LYS A 239 -11.69 -22.72 15.63
CA LYS A 239 -12.66 -22.01 14.79
C LYS A 239 -13.34 -20.90 15.58
N CYS A 240 -13.31 -19.68 15.06
CA CYS A 240 -14.05 -18.56 15.63
C CYS A 240 -15.57 -18.73 15.41
N SER A 241 -16.35 -18.81 16.49
CA SER A 241 -17.82 -18.94 16.40
C SER A 241 -18.52 -17.72 15.77
N HIS A 242 -17.86 -16.55 15.74
CA HIS A 242 -18.46 -15.32 15.21
C HIS A 242 -18.33 -15.16 13.69
N CYS A 243 -17.26 -15.70 13.08
CA CYS A 243 -16.98 -15.48 11.65
C CYS A 243 -16.46 -16.71 10.92
N GLY A 244 -16.33 -17.86 11.60
CA GLY A 244 -15.84 -19.12 11.03
C GLY A 244 -14.34 -19.16 10.72
N SER A 245 -13.59 -18.07 10.93
CA SER A 245 -12.15 -18.04 10.69
C SER A 245 -11.37 -18.88 11.69
N TYR A 246 -10.34 -19.58 11.20
CA TYR A 246 -9.34 -20.25 12.04
C TYR A 246 -8.10 -19.38 12.29
N ASN A 247 -8.06 -18.13 11.81
CA ASN A 247 -7.00 -17.17 12.12
C ASN A 247 -7.19 -16.60 13.53
N THR A 248 -6.94 -17.44 14.53
CA THR A 248 -7.17 -17.16 15.95
C THR A 248 -5.89 -17.35 16.74
N TYR A 249 -5.79 -16.73 17.91
CA TYR A 249 -4.74 -17.04 18.88
C TYR A 249 -5.35 -17.35 20.24
N LYS A 250 -4.68 -18.23 20.98
CA LYS A 250 -5.08 -18.67 22.31
C LYS A 250 -4.79 -17.54 23.31
N LEU A 251 -5.77 -17.23 24.14
CA LEU A 251 -5.60 -16.35 25.29
C LEU A 251 -5.41 -17.17 26.57
N LYS A 252 -6.32 -18.12 26.82
CA LYS A 252 -6.35 -18.93 28.05
C LYS A 252 -6.91 -20.33 27.76
N GLY A 253 -6.50 -21.31 28.57
CA GLY A 253 -7.02 -22.67 28.56
C GLY A 253 -5.90 -23.73 28.67
N PRO A 254 -6.25 -25.02 28.75
CA PRO A 254 -7.61 -25.55 28.61
C PRO A 254 -8.53 -25.17 29.78
N LEU A 255 -9.77 -24.82 29.45
CA LEU A 255 -10.89 -24.68 30.37
C LEU A 255 -11.67 -25.99 30.28
N VAL A 256 -11.80 -26.72 31.38
CA VAL A 256 -12.60 -27.95 31.43
C VAL A 256 -14.00 -27.54 31.87
N ILE A 257 -14.99 -27.75 30.99
CA ILE A 257 -16.40 -27.48 31.31
C ILE A 257 -17.08 -28.81 31.61
N GLU A 258 -17.40 -29.05 32.88
CA GLU A 258 -18.28 -30.15 33.29
C GLU A 258 -19.73 -29.69 33.03
N GLY A 259 -20.51 -30.42 32.23
CA GLY A 259 -21.83 -29.94 31.74
C GLY A 259 -22.93 -29.87 32.82
N PRO A 260 -24.20 -29.54 32.46
CA PRO A 260 -24.65 -28.51 31.54
C PRO A 260 -25.08 -27.24 32.31
N ASN A 261 -24.53 -26.09 31.97
CA ASN A 261 -25.21 -24.81 32.16
C ASN A 261 -24.83 -23.90 30.99
N ILE A 262 -25.37 -24.26 29.82
CA ILE A 262 -25.31 -23.43 28.63
C ILE A 262 -26.43 -22.41 28.79
N ASN A 263 -26.16 -21.31 29.50
CA ASN A 263 -26.87 -20.07 29.21
C ASN A 263 -26.17 -19.47 28.00
N GLU A 264 -26.77 -19.67 26.83
CA GLU A 264 -26.55 -18.86 25.64
C GLU A 264 -27.06 -17.43 25.90
N ASP A 265 -26.43 -16.72 26.85
CA ASP A 265 -26.59 -15.29 27.01
C ASP A 265 -25.51 -14.76 27.96
N SER A 266 -24.37 -14.37 27.39
CA SER A 266 -23.44 -13.43 28.03
C SER A 266 -22.60 -12.71 26.98
N THR A 267 -23.29 -12.11 26.00
CA THR A 267 -22.78 -10.89 25.37
C THR A 267 -22.97 -9.73 26.35
N ASN A 268 -21.99 -9.50 27.22
CA ASN A 268 -21.58 -8.20 27.78
C ASN A 268 -20.85 -8.43 29.10
N TYR A 269 -19.52 -8.35 29.08
CA TYR A 269 -18.78 -7.92 30.26
C TYR A 269 -18.24 -6.52 29.97
N SER A 270 -18.95 -5.54 30.50
CA SER A 270 -18.47 -4.18 30.71
C SER A 270 -17.28 -4.21 31.67
N ASN A 271 -16.19 -3.56 31.24
CA ASN A 271 -15.08 -3.20 32.09
C ASN A 271 -15.55 -2.18 33.13
N GLU A 272 -15.43 -2.46 34.43
CA GLU A 272 -15.13 -1.43 35.42
C GLU A 272 -14.09 -1.96 36.40
N ASN A 273 -12.89 -1.39 36.28
CA ASN A 273 -11.79 -1.52 37.21
C ASN A 273 -12.14 -0.80 38.51
N THR A 274 -12.01 -1.51 39.63
CA THR A 274 -11.85 -0.93 40.95
C THR A 274 -10.44 -0.32 41.07
N ALA A 275 -10.37 0.96 41.43
CA ALA A 275 -9.18 1.57 42.01
C ALA A 275 -9.62 2.46 43.18
N GLU A 276 -9.16 2.09 44.37
CA GLU A 276 -9.32 2.78 45.64
C GLU A 276 -8.64 4.16 45.62
N GLY A 277 -9.12 5.09 46.47
CA GLY A 277 -8.32 6.26 46.85
C GLY A 277 -9.09 7.50 47.29
N SER A 278 -9.93 7.40 48.33
CA SER A 278 -10.49 8.58 48.99
C SER A 278 -9.44 9.26 49.90
N ARG A 279 -9.12 10.53 49.66
CA ARG A 279 -8.66 11.49 50.70
C ARG A 279 -9.14 12.92 50.39
N PRO A 280 -9.37 13.74 51.43
CA PRO A 280 -10.26 14.91 51.36
C PRO A 280 -9.56 16.21 50.93
N ASN A 281 -10.38 17.13 50.45
CA ASN A 281 -10.06 18.51 50.10
C ASN A 281 -9.42 19.27 51.26
N ASN A 282 -8.30 19.96 50.98
CA ASN A 282 -7.88 21.15 51.68
C ASN A 282 -7.57 22.23 50.64
N GLU A 283 -8.33 23.33 50.68
CA GLU A 283 -7.98 24.60 50.04
C GLU A 283 -6.69 25.17 50.68
N PRO A 284 -5.98 26.06 49.97
CA PRO A 284 -6.16 27.46 50.33
C PRO A 284 -6.19 28.44 49.14
N SER A 285 -7.12 29.40 49.27
CA SER A 285 -7.00 30.84 49.00
C SER A 285 -5.84 31.37 48.15
N GLN A 286 -6.21 32.03 47.06
CA GLN A 286 -5.44 33.11 46.45
C GLN A 286 -5.33 34.29 47.43
N ASN A 287 -4.10 34.80 47.62
CA ASN A 287 -3.86 36.23 47.85
C ASN A 287 -2.37 36.53 47.56
N ASN A 288 -2.17 37.48 46.64
CA ASN A 288 -0.92 38.10 46.16
C ASN A 288 0.11 37.23 45.44
#